data_AF-A0A2M8TG57-F1
#
_entry.id   AF-A0A2M8TG57-F1
#
_cell.length_a   1.000
_cell.length_b   1.000
_cell.length_c   1.000
_cell.angle_alpha   90.00
_cell.angle_beta   90.00
_cell.angle_gamma   90.00
#
_symmetry.space_group_name_H-M   'P 1'
#
loop_
_entity.id
_entity.type
_entity.pdbx_description
1 polymer ?
#
loop_
_entity_poly.entity_id
_entity_poly.type
_entity_poly.pdbx_seq_one_letter_code
_entity_poly.pdbx_strand_id
1 'polypeptide(L)'
;MKNKFWNFTNSNENPQEVDLYVYGDIVSGGDKWDSTDVTLPDFQQSLDNLGDAKKINMHISSMGGSVFTTQTMITMLQSVKNKGITINAYLDGTCASCASWLPMVADNIYAYDISVLMIHKPMTFAMGNANDMQKQIDVLNKMEDSIMIPTYMNQIKDPKKTTVDDFKNLLANETWLNAQEMSDLFNITILDDDKEMVAYAGEHNFLNKYKHTPKYVLDMFNKSKKQIEDKDIKDEKKDAAEKENKELEAKINNQISETEIFLALNK
;
A
#
# COMPACT_ATOMS: atom_id res chain seq x y z
N MET A 1 2.84 -11.68 11.01
CA MET A 1 2.85 -10.29 11.53
C MET A 1 1.57 -9.62 11.06
N LYS A 2 0.75 -9.04 11.95
CA LYS A 2 -0.39 -8.20 11.51
C LYS A 2 0.18 -6.80 11.36
N ASN A 3 0.32 -6.37 10.10
CA ASN A 3 1.21 -5.30 9.72
C ASN A 3 0.54 -3.94 9.86
N LYS A 4 1.28 -2.98 10.40
CA LYS A 4 1.05 -1.55 10.19
C LYS A 4 0.75 -1.33 8.71
N PHE A 5 -0.38 -0.69 8.39
CA PHE A 5 -0.73 -0.46 6.99
C PHE A 5 0.14 0.61 6.33
N TRP A 6 0.96 1.32 7.12
CA TRP A 6 1.99 2.20 6.62
C TRP A 6 3.27 2.15 7.47
N ASN A 7 4.39 2.51 6.84
CA ASN A 7 5.68 2.66 7.50
C ASN A 7 6.58 3.67 6.77
N PHE A 8 7.31 4.50 7.53
CA PHE A 8 8.39 5.32 6.98
C PHE A 8 9.73 4.64 7.18
N THR A 9 10.58 4.67 6.16
CA THR A 9 11.99 4.29 6.24
C THR A 9 12.85 5.35 5.58
N ASN A 10 14.09 5.51 6.04
CA ASN A 10 15.06 6.28 5.28
C ASN A 10 15.39 5.52 3.99
N SER A 11 15.52 6.23 2.87
CA SER A 11 16.01 5.61 1.64
C SER A 11 17.45 5.14 1.85
N ASN A 12 17.74 3.91 1.41
CA ASN A 12 19.09 3.35 1.46
C ASN A 12 20.05 4.04 0.46
N GLU A 13 19.51 4.75 -0.53
CA GLU A 13 20.28 5.32 -1.64
C GLU A 13 20.61 6.79 -1.43
N ASN A 14 19.68 7.57 -0.86
CA ASN A 14 19.84 9.00 -0.67
C ASN A 14 19.30 9.46 0.70
N PRO A 15 20.15 10.04 1.57
CA PRO A 15 19.74 10.47 2.91
C PRO A 15 18.74 11.65 2.90
N GLN A 16 18.51 12.30 1.76
CA GLN A 16 17.47 13.32 1.60
C GLN A 16 16.13 12.74 1.10
N GLU A 17 16.03 11.43 0.99
CA GLU A 17 14.83 10.73 0.55
C GLU A 17 14.34 9.79 1.64
N VAL A 18 13.02 9.74 1.79
CA VAL A 18 12.36 8.80 2.69
C VAL A 18 11.34 8.01 1.89
N ASP A 19 11.20 6.74 2.22
CA ASP A 19 10.19 5.88 1.63
C ASP A 19 9.00 5.78 2.58
N LEU A 20 7.81 6.02 2.07
CA LEU A 20 6.54 5.78 2.75
C LEU A 20 5.88 4.58 2.09
N TYR A 21 5.88 3.45 2.78
CA TYR A 21 5.13 2.27 2.34
C TYR A 21 3.71 2.37 2.88
N VAL A 22 2.71 2.24 2.01
CA VAL A 22 1.27 2.11 2.36
C VAL A 22 0.79 0.76 1.84
N TYR A 23 1.08 -0.28 2.62
CA TYR A 23 0.82 -1.67 2.29
C TYR A 23 -0.18 -2.27 3.25
N GLY A 24 -1.30 -2.77 2.72
CA GLY A 24 -2.37 -3.35 3.54
C GLY A 24 -3.66 -2.54 3.54
N ASP A 25 -4.65 -3.01 4.31
CA ASP A 25 -5.92 -2.33 4.47
C ASP A 25 -5.75 -1.03 5.27
N ILE A 26 -6.30 0.08 4.77
CA ILE A 26 -6.29 1.35 5.49
C ILE A 26 -7.29 1.26 6.64
N VAL A 27 -6.80 1.06 7.86
CA VAL A 27 -7.65 0.95 9.06
C VAL A 27 -7.86 2.31 9.73
N SER A 28 -8.90 2.41 10.56
CA SER A 28 -9.21 3.64 11.28
C SER A 28 -8.06 4.02 12.22
N GLY A 29 -7.53 5.24 12.07
CA GLY A 29 -6.45 5.78 12.91
C GLY A 29 -6.84 6.16 14.33
N GLY A 30 -7.74 5.41 14.97
CA GLY A 30 -8.14 5.54 16.37
C GLY A 30 -7.13 4.91 17.34
N ASP A 31 -7.55 4.59 18.56
CA ASP A 31 -6.66 4.05 19.60
C ASP A 31 -5.96 2.76 19.16
N LYS A 32 -4.70 2.58 19.61
CA LYS A 32 -3.94 1.34 19.43
C LYS A 32 -4.59 0.23 20.26
N TRP A 33 -5.02 -0.83 19.61
CA TRP A 33 -5.53 -2.05 20.24
C TRP A 33 -4.40 -3.05 20.50
N ASP A 34 -3.31 -2.97 19.75
CA ASP A 34 -2.05 -3.66 20.02
C ASP A 34 -0.79 -2.83 19.64
N SER A 35 0.39 -3.37 19.95
CA SER A 35 1.68 -2.72 19.70
C SER A 35 2.06 -2.60 18.22
N THR A 36 1.31 -3.24 17.33
CA THR A 36 1.49 -3.22 15.87
C THR A 36 0.56 -2.24 15.17
N ASP A 37 -0.36 -1.59 15.90
CA ASP A 37 -1.22 -0.56 15.33
C ASP A 37 -0.48 0.77 15.10
N VAL A 38 -0.86 1.45 14.02
CA VAL A 38 -0.42 2.80 13.68
C VAL A 38 -1.62 3.73 13.55
N THR A 39 -1.50 4.90 14.16
CA THR A 39 -2.55 5.90 14.25
C THR A 39 -2.24 7.13 13.39
N LEU A 40 -3.22 8.01 13.19
CA LEU A 40 -2.99 9.30 12.51
C LEU A 40 -1.98 10.19 13.26
N PRO A 41 -1.99 10.26 14.62
CA PRO A 41 -0.91 10.90 15.37
C PRO A 41 0.48 10.31 15.11
N ASP A 42 0.62 8.99 15.01
CA ASP A 42 1.92 8.37 14.69
C ASP A 42 2.38 8.77 13.28
N PHE A 43 1.45 8.88 12.33
CA PHE A 43 1.74 9.31 10.97
C PHE A 43 2.21 10.76 10.93
N GLN A 44 1.50 11.65 11.62
CA GLN A 44 1.88 13.05 11.77
C GLN A 44 3.25 13.20 12.43
N GLN A 45 3.51 12.45 13.51
CA GLN A 45 4.80 12.47 14.19
C GLN A 45 5.92 12.00 13.26
N SER A 46 5.68 10.99 12.42
CA SER A 46 6.67 10.53 11.44
C SER A 46 6.96 11.61 10.38
N LEU A 47 5.92 12.32 9.92
CA LEU A 47 6.06 13.46 9.01
C LEU A 47 6.81 14.65 9.64
N ASP A 48 6.62 14.90 10.93
CA ASP A 48 7.33 15.97 11.65
C ASP A 48 8.81 15.61 11.89
N ASN A 49 9.13 14.32 11.90
CA ASN A 49 10.47 13.78 12.13
C ASN A 49 11.24 13.45 10.84
N LEU A 50 10.82 13.97 9.69
CA LEU A 50 11.50 13.74 8.40
C LEU A 50 12.90 14.37 8.29
N GLY A 51 13.30 15.22 9.25
CA GLY A 51 14.61 15.85 9.26
C GLY A 51 14.86 16.70 8.01
N ASP A 52 15.97 16.46 7.33
CA ASP A 52 16.38 17.19 6.13
C ASP A 52 15.82 16.63 4.81
N ALA A 53 14.89 15.66 4.88
CA ALA A 53 14.31 15.05 3.70
C ALA A 53 13.71 16.10 2.75
N LYS A 54 13.99 15.93 1.46
CA LYS A 54 13.48 16.76 0.37
C LYS A 54 12.48 16.01 -0.50
N LYS A 55 12.42 14.70 -0.37
CA LYS A 55 11.55 13.85 -1.17
C LYS A 55 10.95 12.73 -0.33
N ILE A 56 9.67 12.44 -0.57
CA ILE A 56 8.97 11.25 -0.09
C ILE A 56 8.67 10.37 -1.31
N ASN A 57 9.16 9.14 -1.29
CA ASN A 57 8.78 8.09 -2.25
C ASN A 57 7.68 7.24 -1.60
N MET A 58 6.44 7.50 -1.97
CA MET A 58 5.27 6.81 -1.45
C MET A 58 4.96 5.57 -2.29
N HIS A 59 5.19 4.38 -1.73
CA HIS A 59 4.91 3.09 -2.33
C HIS A 59 3.56 2.56 -1.86
N ILE A 60 2.69 2.15 -2.79
CA ILE A 60 1.31 1.80 -2.46
C ILE A 60 0.94 0.42 -3.02
N SER A 61 0.41 -0.42 -2.13
CA SER A 61 -0.29 -1.65 -2.48
C SER A 61 -1.36 -1.93 -1.42
N SER A 62 -2.59 -1.49 -1.70
CA SER A 62 -3.70 -1.44 -0.76
C SER A 62 -5.05 -1.56 -1.45
N MET A 63 -5.96 -2.34 -0.84
CA MET A 63 -7.37 -2.41 -1.24
C MET A 63 -8.21 -1.21 -0.74
N GLY A 64 -7.59 -0.26 -0.04
CA GLY A 64 -8.28 0.84 0.63
C GLY A 64 -8.81 0.43 2.00
N GLY A 65 -9.92 1.04 2.42
CA GLY A 65 -10.50 0.89 3.75
C GLY A 65 -11.13 2.18 4.25
N SER A 66 -10.57 2.74 5.33
CA SER A 66 -11.05 3.96 5.98
C SER A 66 -10.82 5.20 5.11
N VAL A 67 -11.91 5.70 4.53
CA VAL A 67 -11.96 6.96 3.78
C VAL A 67 -11.43 8.14 4.60
N PHE A 68 -11.87 8.28 5.85
CA PHE A 68 -11.49 9.41 6.69
C PHE A 68 -9.99 9.40 6.99
N THR A 69 -9.44 8.22 7.29
CA THR A 69 -7.99 8.07 7.51
C THR A 69 -7.20 8.42 6.25
N THR A 70 -7.64 7.92 5.09
CA THR A 70 -7.05 8.25 3.79
C THR A 70 -7.07 9.76 3.55
N GLN A 71 -8.21 10.42 3.75
CA GLN A 71 -8.36 11.86 3.55
C GLN A 71 -7.45 12.68 4.47
N THR A 72 -7.31 12.26 5.73
CA THR A 72 -6.40 12.92 6.67
C THR A 72 -4.95 12.73 6.23
N MET A 73 -4.54 11.52 5.83
CA MET A 73 -3.19 11.28 5.29
C MET A 73 -2.91 12.16 4.07
N ILE A 74 -3.85 12.28 3.12
CA ILE A 74 -3.73 13.18 1.96
C ILE A 74 -3.54 14.63 2.39
N THR A 75 -4.30 15.10 3.38
CA THR A 75 -4.18 16.49 3.88
C THR A 75 -2.82 16.74 4.54
N MET A 76 -2.29 15.75 5.28
CA MET A 76 -0.97 15.81 5.90
C MET A 76 0.15 15.78 4.85
N LEU A 77 0.03 14.93 3.83
CA LEU A 77 0.95 14.86 2.68
C LEU A 77 0.96 16.16 1.87
N GLN A 78 -0.21 16.74 1.62
CA GLN A 78 -0.32 18.06 0.98
C GLN A 78 0.38 19.15 1.81
N SER A 79 0.27 19.08 3.14
CA SER A 79 0.90 20.05 4.05
C SER A 79 2.42 19.98 4.01
N VAL A 80 3.01 18.78 3.90
CA VAL A 80 4.48 18.64 3.74
C VAL A 80 4.94 19.08 2.35
N LYS A 81 4.15 18.81 1.31
CA LYS A 81 4.41 19.32 -0.06
C LYS A 81 4.43 20.84 -0.12
N ASN A 82 3.52 21.50 0.59
CA ASN A 82 3.51 22.97 0.72
C ASN A 82 4.76 23.53 1.43
N LYS A 83 5.50 22.70 2.18
CA LYS A 83 6.79 23.05 2.81
C LYS A 83 8.00 22.79 1.88
N GLY A 84 7.77 22.38 0.64
CA GLY A 84 8.81 22.18 -0.38
C GLY A 84 9.36 20.75 -0.47
N ILE A 85 8.67 19.76 0.10
CA ILE A 85 9.02 18.34 -0.07
C ILE A 85 8.32 17.81 -1.33
N THR A 86 9.08 17.22 -2.26
CA THR A 86 8.51 16.54 -3.43
C THR A 86 7.95 15.18 -3.03
N ILE A 87 6.77 14.82 -3.53
CA ILE A 87 6.18 13.50 -3.33
C ILE A 87 6.13 12.76 -4.66
N ASN A 88 6.75 11.59 -4.70
CA ASN A 88 6.62 10.63 -5.78
C ASN A 88 5.73 9.48 -5.30
N ALA A 89 4.73 9.09 -6.08
CA ALA A 89 3.90 7.92 -5.80
C ALA A 89 4.27 6.77 -6.74
N TYR A 90 4.46 5.57 -6.18
CA TYR A 90 4.73 4.34 -6.90
C TYR A 90 3.62 3.34 -6.61
N LEU A 91 2.91 2.92 -7.64
CA LEU A 91 1.85 1.92 -7.55
C LEU A 91 2.49 0.53 -7.61
N ASP A 92 2.93 -0.01 -6.48
CA ASP A 92 3.76 -1.23 -6.39
C ASP A 92 2.95 -2.54 -6.54
N GLY A 93 1.64 -2.43 -6.57
CA GLY A 93 0.71 -3.53 -6.81
C GLY A 93 -0.66 -2.98 -7.13
N THR A 94 -1.63 -3.21 -6.25
CA THR A 94 -2.98 -2.72 -6.47
C THR A 94 -3.28 -1.50 -5.61
N CYS A 95 -3.92 -0.50 -6.20
CA CYS A 95 -4.41 0.69 -5.53
C CYS A 95 -5.92 0.79 -5.74
N ALA A 96 -6.70 0.29 -4.79
CA ALA A 96 -8.15 0.22 -4.94
C ALA A 96 -8.91 1.09 -3.94
N SER A 97 -10.13 1.48 -4.33
CA SER A 97 -11.09 2.17 -3.47
C SER A 97 -10.63 3.53 -2.95
N CYS A 98 -10.27 3.68 -1.68
CA CYS A 98 -9.74 4.94 -1.16
C CYS A 98 -8.21 5.01 -1.27
N ALA A 99 -7.50 3.88 -1.41
CA ALA A 99 -6.05 3.90 -1.63
C ALA A 99 -5.68 4.55 -2.96
N SER A 100 -6.54 4.45 -3.98
CA SER A 100 -6.38 5.13 -5.27
C SER A 100 -6.42 6.66 -5.18
N TRP A 101 -6.80 7.24 -4.02
CA TRP A 101 -6.76 8.68 -3.80
C TRP A 101 -5.37 9.17 -3.38
N LEU A 102 -4.61 8.33 -2.67
CA LEU A 102 -3.27 8.66 -2.20
C LEU A 102 -2.32 9.10 -3.31
N PRO A 103 -2.16 8.38 -4.43
CA PRO A 103 -1.23 8.80 -5.47
C PRO A 103 -1.63 10.16 -6.06
N MET A 104 -2.89 10.55 -5.96
CA MET A 104 -3.38 11.77 -6.57
C MET A 104 -2.87 13.07 -5.91
N VAL A 105 -2.33 13.00 -4.69
CA VAL A 105 -1.69 14.13 -4.01
C VAL A 105 -0.23 14.36 -4.45
N ALA A 106 0.38 13.35 -5.09
CA ALA A 106 1.79 13.36 -5.46
C ALA A 106 2.11 14.41 -6.53
N ASP A 107 3.39 14.78 -6.62
CA ASP A 107 3.93 15.57 -7.73
C ASP A 107 4.12 14.71 -8.97
N ASN A 108 4.60 13.49 -8.79
CA ASN A 108 4.81 12.52 -9.86
C ASN A 108 4.17 11.18 -9.48
N ILE A 109 3.53 10.52 -10.45
CA ILE A 109 2.90 9.22 -10.26
C ILE A 109 3.52 8.22 -11.24
N TYR A 110 3.97 7.10 -10.69
CA TYR A 110 4.63 6.02 -11.39
C TYR A 110 3.85 4.72 -11.21
N ALA A 111 3.73 3.97 -12.29
CA ALA A 111 3.15 2.64 -12.31
C ALA A 111 4.11 1.67 -13.00
N TYR A 112 3.92 0.38 -12.74
CA TYR A 112 4.57 -0.73 -13.41
C TYR A 112 3.52 -1.48 -14.23
N ASP A 113 3.92 -2.33 -15.17
CA ASP A 113 2.96 -3.08 -16.00
C ASP A 113 1.98 -3.95 -15.20
N ILE A 114 2.41 -4.38 -14.02
CA ILE A 114 1.63 -5.17 -13.05
C ILE A 114 0.67 -4.32 -12.20
N SER A 115 0.76 -3.00 -12.26
CA SER A 115 -0.02 -2.13 -11.38
C SER A 115 -1.48 -2.13 -11.79
N VAL A 116 -2.36 -2.13 -10.79
CA VAL A 116 -3.81 -2.05 -11.00
C VAL A 116 -4.39 -0.94 -10.14
N LEU A 117 -5.23 -0.09 -10.74
CA LEU A 117 -5.98 0.94 -10.02
C LEU A 117 -7.47 0.64 -10.12
N MET A 118 -8.19 0.71 -9.01
CA MET A 118 -9.64 0.58 -9.01
C MET A 118 -10.30 1.80 -8.41
N ILE A 119 -11.28 2.33 -9.15
CA ILE A 119 -12.10 3.47 -8.75
C ILE A 119 -13.58 3.08 -8.73
N HIS A 120 -14.29 3.47 -7.68
CA HIS A 120 -15.73 3.22 -7.53
C HIS A 120 -16.39 4.31 -6.69
N LYS A 121 -17.72 4.38 -6.67
CA LYS A 121 -18.47 5.37 -5.85
C LYS A 121 -18.20 5.18 -4.35
N PRO A 122 -18.32 6.24 -3.53
CA PRO A 122 -18.30 6.08 -2.08
C PRO A 122 -19.32 5.03 -1.62
N MET A 123 -18.89 4.16 -0.71
CA MET A 123 -19.72 3.08 -0.18
C MET A 123 -19.77 3.16 1.34
N THR A 124 -20.94 2.90 1.91
CA THR A 124 -21.14 2.79 3.36
C THR A 124 -22.16 1.70 3.67
N PHE A 125 -22.19 1.27 4.93
CA PHE A 125 -23.29 0.49 5.48
C PHE A 125 -24.17 1.41 6.32
N ALA A 126 -25.47 1.43 6.04
CA ALA A 126 -26.43 2.27 6.73
C ALA A 126 -27.69 1.47 7.11
N MET A 127 -28.27 1.78 8.27
CA MET A 127 -29.52 1.21 8.76
C MET A 127 -30.35 2.30 9.45
N GLY A 128 -31.66 2.34 9.20
CA GLY A 128 -32.55 3.37 9.74
C GLY A 128 -33.84 3.48 8.93
N ASN A 129 -34.63 4.53 9.19
CA ASN A 129 -35.84 4.82 8.42
C ASN A 129 -35.51 5.52 7.08
N ALA A 130 -36.53 5.81 6.27
CA ALA A 130 -36.36 6.45 4.96
C ALA A 130 -35.61 7.79 5.02
N ASN A 131 -35.84 8.62 6.05
CA ASN A 131 -35.13 9.89 6.21
C ASN A 131 -33.67 9.69 6.58
N ASP A 132 -33.35 8.66 7.37
CA ASP A 132 -31.96 8.33 7.70
C ASP A 132 -31.23 7.84 6.45
N MET A 133 -31.86 7.00 5.63
CA MET A 133 -31.28 6.53 4.36
C MET A 133 -31.06 7.68 3.38
N GLN A 134 -32.02 8.60 3.25
CA GLN A 134 -31.86 9.77 2.39
C GLN A 134 -30.67 10.64 2.84
N LYS A 135 -30.52 10.89 4.15
CA LYS A 135 -29.37 11.63 4.68
C LYS A 135 -28.04 10.95 4.35
N GLN A 136 -27.98 9.62 4.41
CA GLN A 136 -26.76 8.89 4.05
C GLN A 136 -26.45 9.01 2.55
N ILE A 137 -27.46 8.94 1.68
CA ILE A 137 -27.29 9.20 0.24
C ILE A 137 -26.72 10.61 0.02
N ASP A 138 -27.27 11.62 0.69
CA ASP A 138 -26.80 13.00 0.55
C ASP A 138 -25.34 13.15 0.99
N VAL A 139 -24.93 12.46 2.07
CA VAL A 139 -23.52 12.44 2.54
C VAL A 139 -22.60 11.79 1.51
N LEU A 140 -22.98 10.64 0.94
CA LEU A 140 -22.19 9.94 -0.07
C LEU A 140 -22.02 10.79 -1.33
N ASN A 141 -23.12 11.39 -1.82
CA ASN A 141 -23.08 12.29 -2.98
C ASN A 141 -22.18 13.50 -2.70
N LYS A 142 -22.29 14.10 -1.52
CA LYS A 142 -21.45 15.24 -1.14
C LYS A 142 -19.97 14.86 -1.07
N MET A 143 -19.65 13.68 -0.55
CA MET A 143 -18.28 13.17 -0.52
C MET A 143 -17.74 12.90 -1.92
N GLU A 144 -18.55 12.32 -2.81
CA GLU A 144 -18.21 12.12 -4.21
C GLU A 144 -17.88 13.45 -4.90
N ASP A 145 -18.81 14.41 -4.84
CA ASP A 145 -18.72 15.67 -5.57
C ASP A 145 -17.68 16.64 -4.98
N SER A 146 -17.54 16.70 -3.65
CA SER A 146 -16.73 17.73 -2.98
C SER A 146 -15.30 17.30 -2.72
N ILE A 147 -15.02 16.00 -2.71
CA ILE A 147 -13.71 15.47 -2.29
C ILE A 147 -13.17 14.50 -3.34
N MET A 148 -13.90 13.42 -3.61
CA MET A 148 -13.40 12.33 -4.46
C MET A 148 -13.11 12.81 -5.88
N ILE A 149 -14.10 13.42 -6.55
CA ILE A 149 -13.96 13.88 -7.93
C ILE A 149 -12.84 14.93 -8.06
N PRO A 150 -12.82 16.03 -7.26
CA PRO A 150 -11.73 16.99 -7.33
C PRO A 150 -10.34 16.37 -7.18
N THR A 151 -10.18 15.42 -6.25
CA THR A 151 -8.90 14.72 -6.04
C THR A 151 -8.43 14.02 -7.31
N TYR A 152 -9.29 13.26 -8.00
CA TYR A 152 -8.92 12.59 -9.24
C TYR A 152 -8.73 13.56 -10.41
N MET A 153 -9.62 14.54 -10.55
CA MET A 153 -9.59 15.48 -11.67
C MET A 153 -8.30 16.31 -11.71
N ASN A 154 -7.66 16.53 -10.55
CA ASN A 154 -6.35 17.18 -10.47
C ASN A 154 -5.23 16.43 -11.22
N GLN A 155 -5.39 15.13 -11.45
CA GLN A 155 -4.38 14.28 -12.09
C GLN A 155 -4.83 13.74 -13.45
N ILE A 156 -6.02 14.14 -13.94
CA ILE A 156 -6.48 13.75 -15.27
C ILE A 156 -5.51 14.28 -16.33
N LYS A 157 -5.11 13.40 -17.25
CA LYS A 157 -4.13 13.70 -18.29
C LYS A 157 -4.60 14.75 -19.27
N ASP A 158 -5.85 14.61 -19.72
CA ASP A 158 -6.50 15.52 -20.65
C ASP A 158 -7.92 15.88 -20.18
N PRO A 159 -8.08 16.98 -19.41
CA PRO A 159 -9.37 17.42 -18.90
C PRO A 159 -10.38 17.79 -20.00
N LYS A 160 -9.97 17.89 -21.27
CA LYS A 160 -10.89 18.11 -22.40
C LYS A 160 -11.47 16.80 -22.93
N LYS A 161 -10.82 15.67 -22.68
CA LYS A 161 -11.27 14.33 -23.11
C LYS A 161 -12.06 13.59 -22.05
N THR A 162 -11.73 13.81 -20.78
CA THR A 162 -12.44 13.19 -19.66
C THR A 162 -13.14 14.29 -18.86
N THR A 163 -14.44 14.42 -19.07
CA THR A 163 -15.26 15.35 -18.28
C THR A 163 -15.55 14.80 -16.90
N VAL A 164 -16.08 15.64 -16.01
CA VAL A 164 -16.55 15.20 -14.69
C VAL A 164 -17.65 14.15 -14.80
N ASP A 165 -18.57 14.29 -15.76
CA ASP A 165 -19.66 13.32 -15.95
C ASP A 165 -19.15 11.99 -16.51
N ASP A 166 -18.17 12.00 -17.41
CA ASP A 166 -17.49 10.78 -17.86
C ASP A 166 -16.82 10.07 -16.67
N PHE A 167 -16.14 10.84 -15.82
CA PHE A 167 -15.48 10.29 -14.63
C PHE A 167 -16.49 9.71 -13.62
N LYS A 168 -17.65 10.37 -13.43
CA LYS A 168 -18.76 9.84 -12.61
C LYS A 168 -19.25 8.49 -13.12
N ASN A 169 -19.28 8.29 -14.44
CA ASN A 169 -19.65 7.00 -15.03
C ASN A 169 -18.59 5.93 -14.75
N LEU A 170 -17.29 6.26 -14.80
CA LEU A 170 -16.23 5.34 -14.40
C LEU A 170 -16.36 4.92 -12.92
N LEU A 171 -16.66 5.86 -12.03
CA LEU A 171 -16.91 5.57 -10.62
C LEU A 171 -18.16 4.68 -10.43
N ALA A 172 -19.25 4.96 -11.15
CA ALA A 172 -20.48 4.18 -11.08
C ALA A 172 -20.29 2.72 -11.54
N ASN A 173 -19.39 2.49 -12.48
CA ASN A 173 -19.15 1.17 -13.05
C ASN A 173 -18.20 0.29 -12.24
N GLU A 174 -17.60 0.79 -11.16
CA GLU A 174 -16.51 0.08 -10.45
C GLU A 174 -15.39 -0.28 -11.45
N THR A 175 -14.66 0.74 -11.89
CA THR A 175 -13.70 0.60 -12.98
C THR A 175 -12.34 0.16 -12.45
N TRP A 176 -11.81 -0.90 -13.07
CA TRP A 176 -10.47 -1.42 -12.83
C TRP A 176 -9.60 -1.09 -14.06
N LEU A 177 -8.43 -0.49 -13.81
CA LEU A 177 -7.53 0.02 -14.83
C LEU A 177 -6.18 -0.70 -14.70
N ASN A 178 -5.68 -1.24 -15.81
CA ASN A 178 -4.28 -1.67 -15.91
C ASN A 178 -3.34 -0.45 -16.10
N ALA A 179 -2.02 -0.69 -16.11
CA ALA A 179 -1.01 0.36 -16.25
C ALA A 179 -1.21 1.28 -17.47
N GLN A 180 -1.53 0.70 -18.62
CA GLN A 180 -1.76 1.46 -19.84
C GLN A 180 -3.01 2.33 -19.71
N GLU A 181 -4.13 1.75 -19.30
CA GLU A 181 -5.41 2.46 -19.11
C GLU A 181 -5.29 3.58 -18.06
N MET A 182 -4.53 3.33 -17.00
CA MET A 182 -4.17 4.35 -16.01
C MET A 182 -3.40 5.52 -16.65
N SER A 183 -2.37 5.23 -17.44
CA SER A 183 -1.54 6.25 -18.10
C SER A 183 -2.29 7.00 -19.21
N ASP A 184 -3.36 6.41 -19.75
CA ASP A 184 -4.23 7.07 -20.73
C ASP A 184 -5.19 8.04 -20.05
N LEU A 185 -5.65 7.70 -18.84
CA LEU A 185 -6.62 8.50 -18.06
C LEU A 185 -5.94 9.60 -17.21
N PHE A 186 -4.83 9.28 -16.55
CA PHE A 186 -4.14 10.14 -15.59
C PHE A 186 -2.71 10.48 -16.04
N ASN A 187 -2.10 11.50 -15.44
CA ASN A 187 -0.68 11.85 -15.60
C ASN A 187 0.22 10.83 -14.87
N ILE A 188 0.21 9.59 -15.35
CA ILE A 188 0.99 8.48 -14.80
C ILE A 188 2.06 8.07 -15.80
N THR A 189 3.29 7.90 -15.30
CA THR A 189 4.42 7.37 -16.08
C THR A 189 4.57 5.88 -15.79
N ILE A 190 4.60 5.06 -16.84
CA ILE A 190 4.89 3.63 -16.71
C ILE A 190 6.41 3.44 -16.70
N LEU A 191 6.91 2.73 -15.69
CA LEU A 191 8.33 2.38 -15.56
C LEU A 191 8.58 1.02 -16.20
N ASP A 192 9.63 0.96 -17.01
CA ASP A 192 10.11 -0.26 -17.70
C ASP A 192 11.08 -1.03 -16.78
N ASP A 193 10.56 -1.48 -15.65
CA ASP A 193 11.27 -2.28 -14.66
C ASP A 193 10.56 -3.63 -14.46
N ASP A 194 11.31 -4.72 -14.46
CA ASP A 194 10.82 -6.06 -14.09
C ASP A 194 10.55 -6.09 -12.57
N LYS A 195 9.40 -5.56 -12.15
CA LYS A 195 8.97 -5.55 -10.75
C LYS A 195 7.99 -6.68 -10.45
N GLU A 196 8.25 -7.41 -9.37
CA GLU A 196 7.27 -8.35 -8.82
C GLU A 196 6.18 -7.62 -8.05
N MET A 197 4.95 -8.10 -8.17
CA MET A 197 3.81 -7.50 -7.49
C MET A 197 3.95 -7.60 -5.98
N VAL A 198 3.87 -6.45 -5.30
CA VAL A 198 3.73 -6.44 -3.85
C VAL A 198 2.29 -6.79 -3.51
N ALA A 199 2.06 -8.03 -3.11
CA ALA A 199 0.76 -8.50 -2.62
C ALA A 199 0.78 -8.67 -1.10
N TYR A 200 -0.38 -8.53 -0.45
CA TYR A 200 -0.52 -8.73 1.00
C TYR A 200 -1.67 -9.66 1.34
N ALA A 201 -1.56 -10.34 2.49
CA ALA A 201 -2.45 -11.44 2.89
C ALA A 201 -3.95 -11.09 2.95
N GLY A 202 -4.32 -9.79 3.03
CA GLY A 202 -5.71 -9.33 3.11
C GLY A 202 -6.42 -9.15 1.77
N GLU A 203 -5.69 -9.08 0.65
CA GLU A 203 -6.24 -8.74 -0.69
C GLU A 203 -7.30 -9.75 -1.16
N HIS A 204 -7.09 -11.04 -0.88
CA HIS A 204 -7.99 -12.11 -1.33
C HIS A 204 -9.40 -12.04 -0.74
N ASN A 205 -9.54 -11.50 0.49
CA ASN A 205 -10.86 -11.34 1.10
C ASN A 205 -11.61 -10.11 0.56
N PHE A 206 -10.91 -9.17 -0.07
CA PHE A 206 -11.47 -7.94 -0.59
C PHE A 206 -11.94 -8.06 -2.04
N LEU A 207 -11.21 -8.78 -2.90
CA LEU A 207 -11.60 -8.97 -4.30
C LEU A 207 -12.98 -9.62 -4.44
N ASN A 208 -13.31 -10.59 -3.58
CA ASN A 208 -14.61 -11.25 -3.57
C ASN A 208 -15.77 -10.34 -3.10
N LYS A 209 -15.50 -9.15 -2.57
CA LYS A 209 -16.52 -8.19 -2.13
C LYS A 209 -16.95 -7.22 -3.23
N TYR A 210 -16.15 -7.10 -4.29
CA TYR A 210 -16.40 -6.22 -5.41
C TYR A 210 -17.15 -6.94 -6.52
N LYS A 211 -17.99 -6.20 -7.27
CA LYS A 211 -18.93 -6.81 -8.21
C LYS A 211 -18.32 -7.05 -9.58
N HIS A 212 -17.33 -6.26 -9.97
CA HIS A 212 -16.80 -6.20 -11.34
C HIS A 212 -15.29 -6.44 -11.40
N THR A 213 -14.70 -7.11 -10.41
CA THR A 213 -13.29 -7.48 -10.45
C THR A 213 -12.96 -8.27 -11.71
N PRO A 214 -12.10 -7.76 -12.61
CA PRO A 214 -11.78 -8.45 -13.85
C PRO A 214 -11.01 -9.75 -13.61
N LYS A 215 -11.18 -10.71 -14.53
CA LYS A 215 -10.47 -11.99 -14.46
C LYS A 215 -8.95 -11.82 -14.45
N TYR A 216 -8.39 -10.87 -15.23
CA TYR A 216 -6.94 -10.65 -15.26
C TYR A 216 -6.39 -10.20 -13.90
N VAL A 217 -7.17 -9.41 -13.15
CA VAL A 217 -6.83 -8.99 -11.79
C VAL A 217 -6.80 -10.21 -10.88
N LEU A 218 -7.85 -11.05 -10.90
CA LEU A 218 -7.90 -12.30 -10.14
C LEU A 218 -6.74 -13.24 -10.47
N ASP A 219 -6.40 -13.40 -11.76
CA ASP A 219 -5.32 -14.25 -12.22
C ASP A 219 -3.95 -13.73 -11.75
N MET A 220 -3.74 -12.41 -11.78
CA MET A 220 -2.54 -11.76 -11.27
C MET A 220 -2.36 -11.99 -9.76
N PHE A 221 -3.42 -11.85 -8.97
CA PHE A 221 -3.40 -12.13 -7.54
C PHE A 221 -3.18 -13.61 -7.21
N ASN A 222 -3.77 -14.51 -7.98
CA ASN A 222 -3.53 -15.95 -7.79
C ASN A 222 -2.07 -16.31 -8.09
N LYS A 223 -1.46 -15.66 -9.09
CA LYS A 223 -0.04 -15.83 -9.42
C LYS A 223 0.86 -15.28 -8.31
N SER A 224 0.59 -14.08 -7.79
CA SER A 224 1.40 -13.48 -6.71
C SER A 224 1.28 -14.28 -5.41
N LYS A 225 0.09 -14.75 -5.05
CA LYS A 225 -0.12 -15.64 -3.89
C LYS A 225 0.77 -16.88 -3.96
N LYS A 226 0.77 -17.55 -5.11
CA LYS A 226 1.59 -18.75 -5.32
C LYS A 226 3.08 -18.44 -5.19
N GLN A 227 3.53 -17.29 -5.69
CA GLN A 227 4.92 -16.86 -5.54
C GLN A 227 5.29 -16.57 -4.09
N ILE A 228 4.39 -15.98 -3.29
CA ILE A 228 4.59 -15.75 -1.86
C ILE A 228 4.66 -17.08 -1.10
N GLU A 229 3.70 -17.99 -1.33
CA GLU A 229 3.71 -19.32 -0.72
C GLU A 229 4.99 -20.09 -1.07
N ASP A 230 5.45 -20.02 -2.33
CA ASP A 230 6.70 -20.64 -2.77
C ASP A 230 7.95 -19.99 -2.14
N LYS A 231 7.91 -18.68 -1.81
CA LYS A 231 9.00 -17.97 -1.11
C LYS A 231 9.02 -18.30 0.38
N ASP A 232 7.89 -18.25 1.06
CA ASP A 232 7.78 -18.60 2.49
C ASP A 232 8.29 -20.02 2.75
N ILE A 233 7.92 -20.98 1.88
CA ILE A 233 8.43 -22.37 1.97
C ILE A 233 9.95 -22.45 1.78
N LYS A 234 10.54 -21.58 0.94
CA LYS A 234 11.99 -21.55 0.73
C LYS A 234 12.71 -20.92 1.92
N ASP A 235 12.17 -19.84 2.47
CA ASP A 235 12.75 -19.14 3.62
C ASP A 235 12.67 -20.01 4.87
N GLU A 236 11.55 -20.71 5.13
CA GLU A 236 11.45 -21.68 6.22
C GLU A 236 12.48 -22.81 6.10
N LYS A 237 12.72 -23.32 4.88
CA LYS A 237 13.75 -24.34 4.63
C LYS A 237 15.15 -23.80 4.85
N LYS A 238 15.41 -22.54 4.49
CA LYS A 238 16.70 -21.89 4.67
C LYS A 238 16.97 -21.64 6.16
N ASP A 239 15.99 -21.13 6.90
CA ASP A 239 16.09 -20.89 8.34
C ASP A 239 16.28 -22.20 9.11
N ALA A 240 15.59 -23.28 8.70
CA ALA A 240 15.79 -24.62 9.26
C ALA A 240 17.22 -25.13 9.01
N ALA A 241 17.75 -24.96 7.80
CA ALA A 241 19.11 -25.38 7.45
C ALA A 241 20.18 -24.54 8.19
N GLU A 242 19.98 -23.23 8.34
CA GLU A 242 20.88 -22.36 9.10
C GLU A 242 20.88 -22.72 10.60
N LYS A 243 19.72 -23.09 11.14
CA LYS A 243 19.61 -23.57 12.52
C LYS A 243 20.32 -24.91 12.72
N GLU A 244 20.13 -25.85 11.81
CA GLU A 244 20.81 -27.15 11.84
C GLU A 244 22.34 -27.01 11.74
N ASN A 245 22.83 -26.13 10.87
CA ASN A 245 24.26 -25.82 10.77
C ASN A 245 24.83 -25.22 12.06
N LYS A 246 24.14 -24.24 12.67
CA LYS A 246 24.56 -23.67 13.97
C LYS A 246 24.60 -24.71 15.09
N GLU A 247 23.64 -25.65 15.10
CA GLU A 247 23.63 -26.74 16.07
C GLU A 247 24.79 -27.74 15.82
N LEU A 248 25.14 -28.00 14.55
CA LEU A 248 26.30 -28.83 14.20
C LEU A 248 27.62 -28.15 14.61
N GLU A 249 27.79 -26.87 14.30
CA GLU A 249 28.97 -26.08 14.69
C GLU A 249 29.16 -26.07 16.21
N ALA A 250 28.07 -25.89 16.97
CA ALA A 250 28.11 -25.96 18.42
C ALA A 250 28.56 -27.33 18.94
N LYS A 251 28.07 -28.43 18.33
CA LYS A 251 28.48 -29.80 18.69
C LYS A 251 29.95 -30.06 18.37
N ILE A 252 30.42 -29.62 17.20
CA ILE A 252 31.82 -29.75 16.78
C ILE A 252 32.74 -28.99 17.74
N ASN A 253 32.42 -27.74 18.06
CA ASN A 253 33.21 -26.93 19.00
C ASN A 253 33.28 -27.56 20.39
N ASN A 254 32.18 -28.16 20.86
CA ASN A 254 32.16 -28.83 22.15
C ASN A 254 33.04 -30.10 22.15
N GLN A 255 33.00 -30.91 21.07
CA GLN A 255 33.87 -32.07 20.91
C GLN A 255 35.36 -31.72 20.80
N ILE A 256 35.69 -30.63 20.11
CA ILE A 256 37.07 -30.13 20.04
C ILE A 256 37.56 -29.76 21.45
N SER A 257 36.74 -29.02 22.20
CA SER A 257 37.06 -28.64 23.59
C SER A 257 37.28 -29.85 24.51
N GLU A 258 36.40 -30.86 24.43
CA GLU A 258 36.55 -32.11 25.21
C GLU A 258 37.82 -32.88 24.84
N THR A 259 38.18 -32.90 23.56
CA THR A 259 39.39 -33.59 23.06
C THR A 259 40.66 -32.87 23.51
N GLU A 260 40.67 -31.53 23.48
CA GLU A 260 41.78 -30.72 23.99
C GLU A 260 42.00 -30.92 25.48
N ILE A 261 40.93 -30.97 26.28
CA ILE A 261 40.98 -31.26 27.72
C ILE A 261 41.56 -32.67 27.96
N PHE A 262 41.09 -33.67 27.22
CA PHE A 262 41.57 -35.05 27.34
C PHE A 262 43.06 -35.19 26.99
N LEU A 263 43.54 -34.48 25.96
CA LEU A 263 44.95 -34.45 25.58
C LEU A 263 45.83 -33.72 26.62
N ALA A 264 45.29 -32.69 27.28
CA ALA A 264 46.00 -31.97 28.34
C ALA A 264 46.16 -32.79 29.63
N LEU A 265 45.21 -33.68 29.93
CA LEU A 265 45.23 -34.54 31.12
C LEU A 265 46.12 -35.79 30.97
N ASN A 266 46.53 -36.14 29.75
CA ASN A 266 47.35 -37.33 29.45
C ASN A 266 48.81 -36.99 29.06
N LYS A 267 49.28 -35.77 29.35
CA LYS A 267 50.67 -35.33 29.25
C LYS A 267 51.30 -35.23 30.64
#